data_AF-A0A850QCR4-F1
#
_entry.id   AF-A0A850QCR4-F1
#
_cell.length_a   1.000
_cell.length_b   1.000
_cell.length_c   1.000
_cell.angle_alpha   90.00
_cell.angle_beta   90.00
_cell.angle_gamma   90.00
#
_symmetry.space_group_name_H-M   'P 1'
#
loop_
_entity.id
_entity.type
_entity.pdbx_description
1 polymer ?
#
loop_
_entity_poly.entity_id
_entity_poly.type
_entity_poly.pdbx_seq_one_letter_code
_entity_poly.pdbx_strand_id
1 'polypeptide(L)'
;MLKAPLYVLEYTPKTIEAVLSSSALEGREVEVDVYDKRDAAKKHTAIGHRLAAQGDVFRVRVLTDSGIHEDEWNYAILRESAGRSRKIKK
;
A
#
# COMPACT_ATOMS: atom_id res chain seq x y z
N MET A 1 -2.14 7.20 20.80
CA MET A 1 -1.47 7.81 19.63
C MET A 1 -1.54 6.83 18.48
N LEU A 2 -2.13 7.20 17.34
CA LEU A 2 -1.97 6.43 16.10
C LEU A 2 -0.49 6.49 15.72
N LYS A 3 0.18 5.34 15.68
CA LYS A 3 1.60 5.24 15.31
C LYS A 3 1.72 5.68 13.86
N ALA A 4 2.62 6.62 13.58
CA ALA A 4 2.90 7.01 12.19
C ALA A 4 3.42 5.78 11.41
N PRO A 5 2.98 5.58 10.16
CA PRO A 5 3.39 4.42 9.38
C PRO A 5 4.90 4.44 9.14
N LEU A 6 5.51 3.26 9.22
CA LEU A 6 6.94 3.08 9.01
C LEU A 6 7.27 3.02 7.51
N TYR A 7 6.39 2.41 6.73
CA TYR A 7 6.52 2.26 5.29
C TYR A 7 5.48 3.08 4.54
N VAL A 8 5.88 3.66 3.41
CA VAL A 8 5.02 4.46 2.54
C VAL A 8 4.87 3.75 1.20
N LEU A 9 3.65 3.70 0.65
CA LEU A 9 3.43 3.17 -0.70
C LEU A 9 4.19 3.98 -1.75
N GLU A 10 4.93 3.27 -2.60
CA GLU A 10 5.50 3.82 -3.82
C GLU A 10 4.51 3.62 -4.97
N TYR A 11 4.06 4.70 -5.61
CA TYR A 11 3.14 4.65 -6.76
C TYR A 11 3.88 4.31 -8.07
N THR A 12 4.52 3.14 -8.09
CA THR A 12 4.99 2.48 -9.31
C THR A 12 3.79 2.06 -10.17
N PRO A 13 3.96 1.82 -11.49
CA PRO A 13 2.87 1.29 -12.33
C PRO A 13 2.24 0.02 -11.74
N LYS A 14 3.09 -0.89 -11.24
CA LYS A 14 2.67 -2.10 -10.54
C LYS A 14 1.80 -1.81 -9.32
N THR A 15 2.26 -0.97 -8.38
CA THR A 15 1.47 -0.62 -7.19
C THR A 15 0.15 0.05 -7.55
N ILE A 16 0.17 0.94 -8.56
CA ILE A 16 -1.04 1.61 -9.04
C ILE A 16 -2.05 0.58 -9.57
N GLU A 17 -1.61 -0.34 -10.43
CA GLU A 17 -2.48 -1.39 -10.97
C GLU A 17 -3.00 -2.33 -9.88
N ALA A 18 -2.13 -2.73 -8.96
CA ALA A 18 -2.46 -3.58 -7.82
C ALA A 18 -3.55 -2.96 -6.94
N VAL A 19 -3.37 -1.70 -6.50
CA VAL A 19 -4.33 -0.98 -5.64
C VAL A 19 -5.67 -0.76 -6.34
N LEU A 20 -5.68 -0.55 -7.66
CA LEU A 20 -6.88 -0.33 -8.46
C LEU A 20 -7.56 -1.62 -8.94
N SER A 21 -6.94 -2.78 -8.73
CA SER A 21 -7.42 -4.07 -9.24
C SER A 21 -8.72 -4.54 -8.57
N SER A 22 -9.46 -5.43 -9.25
CA SER A 22 -10.59 -6.14 -8.64
C SER A 22 -10.16 -6.96 -7.42
N SER A 23 -8.98 -7.58 -7.45
CA SER A 23 -8.42 -8.33 -6.32
C SER A 23 -8.33 -7.47 -5.06
N ALA A 24 -7.80 -6.25 -5.16
CA ALA A 24 -7.73 -5.34 -4.02
C ALA A 24 -9.12 -4.89 -3.54
N LEU A 25 -10.07 -4.65 -4.46
CA LEU A 25 -11.45 -4.26 -4.13
C LEU A 25 -12.19 -5.37 -3.36
N GLU A 26 -11.95 -6.62 -3.74
CA GLU A 26 -12.52 -7.82 -3.12
C GLU A 26 -11.83 -8.21 -1.80
N GLY A 27 -10.81 -7.46 -1.37
CA GLY A 27 -10.06 -7.75 -0.15
C GLY A 27 -9.06 -8.90 -0.28
N ARG A 28 -8.73 -9.32 -1.51
CA ARG A 28 -7.66 -10.28 -1.75
C ARG A 28 -6.29 -9.60 -1.59
N GLU A 29 -5.29 -10.42 -1.34
CA GLU A 29 -3.90 -9.98 -1.27
C GLU A 29 -3.41 -9.52 -2.64
N VAL A 30 -2.72 -8.38 -2.66
CA VAL A 30 -2.05 -7.82 -3.83
C VAL A 30 -0.64 -7.38 -3.46
N GLU A 31 0.28 -7.50 -4.40
CA GLU A 31 1.65 -7.09 -4.19
C GLU A 31 1.82 -5.59 -4.47
N VAL A 32 2.44 -4.87 -3.54
CA VAL A 32 2.69 -3.43 -3.64
C VAL A 32 4.16 -3.13 -3.34
N ASP A 33 4.66 -2.04 -3.91
CA ASP A 33 5.99 -1.53 -3.62
C ASP A 33 5.90 -0.42 -2.56
N VAL A 34 6.80 -0.46 -1.58
CA VAL A 34 6.88 0.51 -0.48
C VAL A 34 8.32 0.94 -0.24
N TYR A 35 8.52 2.04 0.49
CA TYR A 35 9.83 2.45 0.99
C TYR A 35 9.79 2.82 2.48
N ASP A 36 10.91 2.70 3.18
CA ASP A 36 11.04 3.17 4.57
C ASP A 36 10.87 4.69 4.61
N LYS A 37 9.93 5.19 5.40
CA LYS A 37 9.64 6.62 5.52
C LYS A 37 10.87 7.46 5.89
N ARG A 38 11.85 6.86 6.58
CA ARG A 38 13.10 7.52 7.01
C ARG A 38 14.16 7.52 5.91
N ASP A 39 14.04 6.66 4.91
CA ASP A 39 15.00 6.49 3.82
C ASP A 39 14.32 5.94 2.56
N ALA A 40 13.97 6.84 1.64
CA ALA A 40 13.26 6.48 0.39
C ALA A 40 14.09 5.62 -0.58
N ALA A 41 15.39 5.46 -0.36
CA ALA A 41 16.22 4.53 -1.13
C ALA A 41 16.00 3.07 -0.68
N LYS A 42 15.52 2.84 0.54
CA LYS A 42 15.21 1.50 1.07
C LYS A 42 13.81 1.08 0.63
N LYS A 43 13.77 0.38 -0.51
CA LYS A 43 12.54 -0.13 -1.12
C LYS A 43 12.30 -1.59 -0.74
N HIS A 44 11.04 -1.93 -0.59
CA HIS A 44 10.59 -3.28 -0.25
C HIS A 44 9.36 -3.65 -1.07
N THR A 45 9.20 -4.94 -1.32
CA THR A 45 7.94 -5.50 -1.77
C THR A 45 7.11 -5.90 -0.56
N ALA A 46 5.82 -5.58 -0.58
CA ALA A 46 4.90 -5.79 0.51
C ALA A 46 3.61 -6.41 0.02
N ILE A 47 2.87 -7.04 0.93
CA ILE A 47 1.54 -7.57 0.66
C ILE A 47 0.50 -6.61 1.21
N GLY A 48 -0.33 -6.08 0.33
CA GLY A 48 -1.47 -5.24 0.66
C GLY A 48 -2.78 -6.02 0.58
N HIS A 49 -3.71 -5.77 1.49
CA HIS A 49 -5.09 -6.27 1.38
C HIS A 49 -6.08 -5.31 2.01
N ARG A 50 -7.27 -5.22 1.41
CA ARG A 50 -8.36 -4.36 1.90
C ARG A 50 -9.19 -5.10 2.94
N LEU A 51 -9.33 -4.51 4.12
CA LEU A 51 -10.19 -4.96 5.21
C LEU A 51 -11.52 -4.20 5.15
N ALA A 52 -12.39 -4.59 4.21
CA ALA A 52 -13.65 -3.88 3.94
C ALA A 52 -14.58 -3.83 5.17
N ALA A 53 -14.59 -4.87 6.00
CA ALA A 53 -15.37 -4.93 7.23
C ALA A 53 -14.82 -4.03 8.36
N GLN A 54 -13.62 -3.47 8.21
CA GLN A 54 -12.94 -2.64 9.21
C GLN A 54 -12.78 -1.19 8.72
N GLY A 55 -13.85 -0.59 8.20
CA GLY A 55 -13.86 0.84 7.88
C GLY A 55 -13.01 1.23 6.67
N ASP A 56 -12.95 0.35 5.65
CA ASP A 56 -12.22 0.59 4.39
C ASP A 56 -10.71 0.81 4.59
N VAL A 57 -10.12 0.01 5.48
CA VAL A 57 -8.67 0.00 5.71
C VAL A 57 -7.97 -0.86 4.66
N PHE A 58 -6.76 -0.43 4.26
CA PHE A 58 -5.81 -1.21 3.49
C PHE A 58 -4.61 -1.50 4.39
N ARG A 59 -4.45 -2.77 4.75
CA ARG A 59 -3.32 -3.21 5.57
C ARG A 59 -2.17 -3.61 4.66
N VAL A 60 -0.98 -3.12 4.96
CA VAL A 60 0.26 -3.40 4.23
C VAL A 60 1.20 -4.12 5.16
N ARG A 61 1.62 -5.31 4.76
CA ARG A 61 2.56 -6.15 5.49
C ARG A 61 3.91 -6.19 4.76
N VAL A 62 4.95 -5.71 5.43
CA VAL A 62 6.33 -5.70 4.93
C VAL A 62 7.13 -6.74 5.71
N LEU A 63 7.73 -7.68 4.99
CA LEU A 63 8.65 -8.65 5.58
C LEU A 63 10.07 -8.11 5.43
N THR A 64 10.78 -8.03 6.55
CA THR A 64 12.17 -7.59 6.61
C THR A 64 12.99 -8.58 7.44
N ASP A 65 14.31 -8.47 7.38
CA ASP A 65 15.22 -9.26 8.22
C ASP A 65 14.98 -9.03 9.71
N SER A 66 14.45 -7.85 10.08
CA SER A 66 14.05 -7.49 11.46
C SER A 66 12.67 -8.00 11.87
N GLY A 67 11.93 -8.65 10.97
CA GLY A 67 10.60 -9.20 11.22
C GLY A 67 9.50 -8.60 10.34
N ILE A 68 8.26 -8.80 10.77
CA ILE A 68 7.06 -8.38 10.06
C ILE A 68 6.60 -7.03 10.58
N HIS A 69 6.42 -6.07 9.68
CA HIS A 69 5.84 -4.77 9.96
C HIS A 69 4.49 -4.64 9.27
N GLU A 70 3.50 -4.11 9.99
CA GLU A 70 2.16 -3.86 9.46
C GLU A 70 1.81 -2.38 9.64
N ASP A 71 1.44 -1.75 8.52
CA ASP A 71 0.93 -0.38 8.50
C ASP A 71 -0.48 -0.39 7.89
N GLU A 72 -1.38 0.42 8.46
CA GLU A 72 -2.76 0.54 8.01
C GLU A 72 -3.00 1.90 7.39
N TRP A 73 -3.66 1.88 6.23
CA TRP A 73 -3.96 3.07 5.43
C TRP A 73 -5.45 3.13 5.12
N ASN A 74 -5.98 4.34 4.89
CA ASN A 74 -7.33 4.46 4.36
C ASN A 74 -7.34 4.08 2.87
N TYR A 75 -8.10 3.05 2.50
CA TYR A 75 -8.07 2.50 1.14
C TYR A 75 -8.65 3.47 0.11
N ALA A 76 -9.74 4.18 0.43
CA ALA A 76 -10.30 5.20 -0.46
C ALA A 76 -9.26 6.26 -0.85
N ILE A 77 -8.51 6.79 0.12
CA ILE A 77 -7.45 7.78 -0.12
C ILE A 77 -6.33 7.20 -1.00
N LEU A 78 -5.90 5.96 -0.74
CA LEU A 78 -4.88 5.29 -1.55
C LEU A 78 -5.34 5.10 -3.00
N ARG A 79 -6.59 4.68 -3.19
CA ARG A 79 -7.19 4.43 -4.51
C ARG A 79 -7.32 5.71 -5.33
N GLU A 80 -7.78 6.80 -4.71
CA GLU A 80 -7.83 8.10 -5.37
C GLU A 80 -6.43 8.59 -5.80
N SER A 81 -5.45 8.44 -4.92
CA SER A 81 -4.06 8.83 -5.19
C SER A 81 -3.45 7.99 -6.31
N ALA A 82 -3.67 6.67 -6.32
CA ALA A 82 -3.27 5.80 -7.42
C ALA A 82 -3.93 6.20 -8.75
N GLY A 83 -5.23 6.52 -8.72
CA GLY A 83 -5.97 7.00 -9.89
C GLY A 83 -5.42 8.31 -10.46
N ARG A 84 -5.01 9.26 -9.61
CA ARG A 84 -4.32 10.49 -10.04
C ARG A 84 -2.94 10.19 -10.63
N SER A 85 -2.12 9.37 -9.97
CA SER A 85 -0.79 9.00 -10.46
C SER A 85 -0.83 8.27 -11.81
N ARG A 86 -1.86 7.45 -12.06
CA ARG A 86 -2.08 6.78 -13.35
C ARG A 86 -2.29 7.77 -14.51
N LYS A 87 -2.97 8.90 -14.25
CA LYS A 87 -3.24 9.93 -15.26
C LYS A 87 -2.00 10.74 -15.62
N ILE A 88 -1.11 10.96 -14.65
CA ILE A 88 0.13 11.75 -14.85
C ILE A 88 1.20 10.95 -15.61
N LYS A 89 1.23 9.62 -15.43
CA LYS A 89 2.20 8.73 -16.07
C LYS A 89 1.82 8.29 -17.50
N LYS A 90 0.69 8.75 -18.03
CA LYS A 90 0.26 8.54 -19.42
C LYS A 90 0.65 9.75 -20.26
#